data_AF-A0A838UCU7-F1
#
_entry.id   AF-A0A838UCU7-F1
#
_cell.length_a   1.000
_cell.length_b   1.000
_cell.length_c   1.000
_cell.angle_alpha   90.00
_cell.angle_beta   90.00
_cell.angle_gamma   90.00
#
_symmetry.space_group_name_H-M   'P 1'
#
loop_
_entity.id
_entity.type
_entity.pdbx_description
1 polymer ?
#
loop_
_entity_poly.entity_id
_entity_poly.type
_entity_poly.pdbx_seq_one_letter_code
_entity_poly.pdbx_strand_id
1 'polypeptide(L)'
;MFYITARNIRRTFKSFVLVFIFITSIITTITSNTVLATDANTSAYPNTNSPLGINLNGVADWTTQWPFVDAFKVSRSWISQHKDSAWGQGGPLHLTPSGGIASLEPDQYADTVMFDDGVGHYPSGQYVLLYNGQATINFLFGSASVVSQTPGRMVLNVVPQASGIFMRILATDPNNPVRNIRLIMPGFEKTYKTQPFHPLFLQRLSKFKTIRFMDWMNTNNSNISKWSERPTLNSATFADKGVALETMINLANTLHANPW
;
A
#
# COMPACT_ATOMS: atom_id res chain seq x y z
N MET A 1 36.63 -32.21 -44.50
CA MET A 1 37.34 -33.32 -45.17
C MET A 1 38.58 -32.68 -45.80
N PHE A 2 39.82 -32.77 -45.34
CA PHE A 2 40.57 -33.69 -44.49
C PHE A 2 41.52 -32.88 -43.57
N TYR A 3 41.72 -33.36 -42.35
CA TYR A 3 42.85 -33.03 -41.46
C TYR A 3 44.04 -33.92 -41.82
N ILE A 4 45.26 -33.38 -41.94
CA ILE A 4 46.50 -34.16 -41.72
C ILE A 4 47.55 -33.27 -41.01
N THR A 5 48.09 -33.88 -39.95
CA THR A 5 49.05 -33.44 -38.94
C THR A 5 50.47 -33.91 -39.28
N ALA A 6 51.53 -33.19 -38.89
CA ALA A 6 52.86 -33.73 -38.50
C ALA A 6 53.77 -32.58 -38.00
N ARG A 7 54.17 -32.47 -36.73
CA ARG A 7 55.13 -33.26 -35.89
C ARG A 7 56.60 -32.76 -35.94
N ASN A 8 57.01 -32.24 -34.78
CA ASN A 8 58.22 -32.59 -33.99
C ASN A 8 59.62 -31.99 -34.28
N ILE A 9 60.35 -31.91 -33.15
CA ILE A 9 61.83 -32.01 -32.90
C ILE A 9 62.41 -30.68 -32.33
N ARG A 10 62.57 -30.50 -31.00
CA ARG A 10 63.72 -30.87 -30.11
C ARG A 10 65.07 -30.32 -30.62
N ARG A 11 66.04 -29.79 -29.85
CA ARG A 11 66.26 -29.42 -28.45
C ARG A 11 67.68 -28.81 -28.45
N THR A 12 67.92 -27.71 -27.71
CA THR A 12 69.16 -27.34 -26.97
C THR A 12 70.55 -27.35 -27.65
N PHE A 13 71.35 -26.29 -27.42
CA PHE A 13 72.67 -26.38 -26.73
C PHE A 13 73.29 -24.99 -26.45
N LYS A 14 73.70 -24.78 -25.18
CA LYS A 14 74.93 -24.13 -24.64
C LYS A 14 75.40 -22.78 -25.22
N SER A 15 75.94 -21.82 -24.50
CA SER A 15 76.29 -21.55 -23.10
C SER A 15 76.92 -20.15 -23.17
N PHE A 16 76.65 -19.22 -22.26
CA PHE A 16 77.72 -18.35 -21.73
C PHE A 16 77.27 -17.75 -20.41
N VAL A 17 78.10 -18.04 -19.41
CA VAL A 17 78.03 -17.62 -18.03
C VAL A 17 78.63 -16.22 -17.93
N LEU A 18 77.96 -15.28 -17.26
CA LEU A 18 78.68 -14.28 -16.47
C LEU A 18 77.90 -13.99 -15.18
N VAL A 19 78.62 -14.25 -14.10
CA VAL A 19 78.22 -14.14 -12.69
C VAL A 19 78.37 -12.68 -12.27
N PHE A 20 77.34 -12.11 -11.65
CA PHE A 20 77.52 -11.03 -10.67
C PHE A 20 76.58 -11.25 -9.49
N ILE A 21 77.19 -11.51 -8.34
CA ILE A 21 76.53 -11.62 -7.04
C ILE A 21 76.41 -10.20 -6.49
N PHE A 22 75.18 -9.74 -6.24
CA PHE A 22 74.90 -8.69 -5.28
C PHE A 22 73.72 -9.13 -4.40
N ILE A 23 74.04 -9.39 -3.13
CA ILE A 23 73.08 -9.65 -2.07
C ILE A 23 72.59 -8.29 -1.58
N THR A 24 71.30 -8.00 -1.74
CA THR A 24 70.61 -6.99 -0.94
C THR A 24 69.17 -7.43 -0.69
N SER A 25 68.76 -7.30 0.57
CA SER A 25 67.63 -7.93 1.24
C SER A 25 66.26 -7.72 0.61
N ILE A 26 65.45 -8.78 0.75
CA ILE A 26 63.98 -8.79 0.63
C ILE A 26 63.39 -7.93 1.75
N ILE A 27 62.71 -6.84 1.39
CA ILE A 27 61.60 -6.29 2.18
C ILE A 27 60.47 -6.04 1.19
N THR A 28 59.56 -7.01 1.08
CA THR A 28 58.29 -6.85 0.37
C THR A 28 57.35 -6.07 1.27
N THR A 29 57.31 -4.74 1.11
CA THR A 29 56.24 -3.94 1.71
C THR A 29 54.98 -4.18 0.89
N ILE A 30 54.16 -5.15 1.31
CA ILE A 30 52.76 -5.22 0.87
C ILE A 30 52.08 -4.01 1.49
N THR A 31 51.94 -2.93 0.74
CA THR A 31 51.03 -1.86 1.09
C THR A 31 49.62 -2.43 1.00
N SER A 32 49.08 -2.83 2.15
CA SER A 32 47.66 -3.04 2.34
C SER A 32 46.95 -1.73 1.98
N ASN A 33 46.48 -1.62 0.74
CA ASN A 33 45.45 -0.65 0.40
C ASN A 33 44.16 -1.14 1.05
N THR A 34 44.04 -0.94 2.36
CA THR A 34 42.73 -0.75 2.98
C THR A 34 42.19 0.52 2.36
N VAL A 35 41.49 0.37 1.23
CA VAL A 35 40.47 1.33 0.84
C VAL A 35 39.48 1.27 1.99
N LEU A 36 39.65 2.18 2.95
CA LEU A 36 38.58 2.53 3.87
C LEU A 36 37.40 2.82 2.96
N ALA A 37 36.37 1.99 3.05
CA ALA A 37 35.08 2.30 2.46
C ALA A 37 34.74 3.68 3.03
N THR A 38 34.87 4.71 2.22
CA THR A 38 34.34 6.02 2.53
C THR A 38 32.88 5.78 2.86
N ASP A 39 32.50 6.04 4.10
CA ASP A 39 31.14 5.90 4.59
C ASP A 39 30.20 6.32 3.47
N ALA A 40 29.39 5.37 3.01
CA ALA A 40 28.29 5.69 2.14
C ALA A 40 27.58 6.84 2.85
N ASN A 41 27.58 8.02 2.24
CA ASN A 41 26.90 9.19 2.73
C ASN A 41 25.41 8.82 2.71
N THR A 42 24.99 8.12 3.77
CA THR A 42 23.63 7.70 3.99
C THR A 42 22.90 9.01 4.16
N SER A 43 22.24 9.44 3.08
CA SER A 43 21.40 10.63 3.13
C SER A 43 20.49 10.45 4.34
N ALA A 44 20.76 11.20 5.39
CA ALA A 44 20.01 11.11 6.62
C ALA A 44 18.53 11.31 6.26
N TYR A 45 17.66 10.41 6.72
CA TYR A 45 16.22 10.58 6.53
C TYR A 45 15.77 11.94 7.07
N PRO A 46 14.70 12.55 6.52
CA PRO A 46 14.29 13.90 6.93
C PRO A 46 14.00 14.05 8.43
N ASN A 47 13.71 12.95 9.14
CA ASN A 47 13.48 12.91 10.59
C ASN A 47 14.68 12.44 11.43
N THR A 48 15.87 12.18 10.87
CA THR A 48 17.00 11.56 11.62
C THR A 48 17.29 12.26 12.95
N ASN A 49 17.25 13.59 12.98
CA ASN A 49 17.51 14.40 14.17
C ASN A 49 16.24 15.06 14.73
N SER A 50 15.04 14.62 14.32
CA SER A 50 13.80 15.24 14.77
C SER A 50 13.46 14.83 16.20
N PRO A 51 13.29 15.78 17.13
CA PRO A 51 12.84 15.50 18.49
C PRO A 51 11.31 15.35 18.59
N LEU A 52 10.59 15.52 17.47
CA LEU A 52 9.14 15.62 17.45
C LEU A 52 8.48 14.27 17.17
N GLY A 53 7.42 14.00 17.91
CA GLY A 53 6.45 12.96 17.62
C GLY A 53 5.10 13.55 17.22
N ILE A 54 4.28 12.74 16.55
CA ILE A 54 2.90 13.11 16.19
C ILE A 54 1.93 11.95 16.48
N ASN A 55 0.70 12.30 16.86
CA ASN A 55 -0.41 11.35 16.91
C ASN A 55 -1.16 11.38 15.58
N LEU A 56 -1.36 10.21 14.96
CA LEU A 56 -2.25 10.10 13.80
C LEU A 56 -3.70 10.12 14.27
N ASN A 57 -4.56 10.82 13.53
CA ASN A 57 -6.00 10.79 13.75
C ASN A 57 -6.58 9.52 13.13
N GLY A 58 -7.66 8.99 13.72
CA GLY A 58 -8.36 7.80 13.25
C GLY A 58 -8.76 7.87 11.77
N VAL A 59 -8.89 6.69 11.18
CA VAL A 59 -9.35 6.53 9.81
C VAL A 59 -10.88 6.48 9.83
N ALA A 60 -11.52 7.39 9.11
CA ALA A 60 -12.96 7.43 8.89
C ALA A 60 -13.23 8.07 7.53
N ASP A 61 -14.46 7.95 7.06
CA ASP A 61 -14.84 8.51 5.75
C ASP A 61 -14.81 10.05 5.73
N TRP A 62 -14.97 10.70 6.89
CA TRP A 62 -14.82 12.16 7.04
C TRP A 62 -13.38 12.61 7.37
N THR A 63 -12.40 11.70 7.37
CA THR A 63 -11.00 12.06 7.62
C THR A 63 -10.46 12.86 6.43
N THR A 64 -9.99 14.08 6.70
CA THR A 64 -9.44 15.01 5.68
C THR A 64 -8.01 14.67 5.25
N GLN A 65 -7.38 13.72 5.93
CA GLN A 65 -6.09 13.17 5.53
C GLN A 65 -6.31 12.13 4.44
N TRP A 66 -5.33 11.95 3.55
CA TRP A 66 -5.33 10.86 2.57
C TRP A 66 -4.25 9.83 2.93
N PRO A 67 -4.45 8.98 3.95
CA PRO A 67 -3.44 7.98 4.31
C PRO A 67 -3.07 7.06 3.16
N PHE A 68 -4.07 6.63 2.38
CA PHE A 68 -3.95 5.56 1.41
C PHE A 68 -4.30 6.04 0.00
N VAL A 69 -3.67 5.43 -1.00
CA VAL A 69 -4.05 5.61 -2.41
C VAL A 69 -5.24 4.73 -2.80
N ASP A 70 -5.59 3.74 -1.98
CA ASP A 70 -6.86 3.02 -2.03
C ASP A 70 -7.86 3.73 -1.12
N ALA A 71 -8.72 4.56 -1.72
CA ALA A 71 -9.74 5.33 -1.02
C ALA A 71 -10.75 4.45 -0.28
N PHE A 72 -10.92 3.19 -0.69
CA PHE A 72 -11.86 2.28 -0.03
C PHE A 72 -11.42 1.94 1.40
N LYS A 73 -10.12 2.06 1.72
CA LYS A 73 -9.62 1.82 3.08
C LYS A 73 -10.11 2.81 4.13
N VAL A 74 -10.60 3.97 3.71
CA VAL A 74 -11.21 4.96 4.61
C VAL A 74 -12.73 4.93 4.57
N SER A 75 -13.34 3.97 3.86
CA SER A 75 -14.79 3.97 3.67
C SER A 75 -15.52 3.72 4.99
N ARG A 76 -16.71 4.30 5.11
CA ARG A 76 -17.64 3.96 6.19
C ARG A 76 -17.97 2.46 6.13
N SER A 77 -18.22 1.84 7.27
CA SER A 77 -18.82 0.50 7.29
C SER A 77 -20.12 0.50 6.46
N TRP A 78 -20.46 -0.65 5.88
CA TRP A 78 -21.66 -0.78 5.07
C TRP A 78 -22.91 -0.35 5.85
N ILE A 79 -23.69 0.52 5.22
CA ILE A 79 -24.98 0.98 5.71
C ILE A 79 -26.03 0.11 5.04
N SER A 80 -26.77 -0.65 5.84
CA SER A 80 -27.85 -1.48 5.35
C SER A 80 -29.06 -0.64 4.97
N GLN A 81 -29.58 -0.88 3.78
CA GLN A 81 -30.74 -0.18 3.25
C GLN A 81 -31.73 -1.18 2.69
N HIS A 82 -33.00 -0.82 2.73
CA HIS A 82 -34.07 -1.61 2.13
C HIS A 82 -35.08 -0.65 1.52
N LYS A 83 -35.75 -1.10 0.47
CA LYS A 83 -36.88 -0.36 -0.10
C LYS A 83 -37.91 -0.07 1.00
N ASP A 84 -38.47 1.14 1.00
CA ASP A 84 -39.50 1.58 1.95
C ASP A 84 -39.06 1.65 3.44
N SER A 85 -37.77 1.48 3.72
CA SER A 85 -37.21 1.67 5.07
C SER A 85 -36.51 3.02 5.21
N ALA A 86 -36.41 3.52 6.44
CA ALA A 86 -35.59 4.68 6.75
C ALA A 86 -34.10 4.37 6.50
N TRP A 87 -33.30 5.42 6.30
CA TRP A 87 -31.87 5.27 6.04
C TRP A 87 -31.17 4.48 7.14
N GLY A 88 -30.39 3.47 6.76
CA GLY A 88 -29.66 2.62 7.71
C GLY A 88 -30.51 1.57 8.42
N GLN A 89 -31.80 1.44 8.07
CA GLN A 89 -32.72 0.49 8.69
C GLN A 89 -33.04 -0.70 7.77
N GLY A 90 -32.12 -1.10 6.89
CA GLY A 90 -32.32 -2.20 5.95
C GLY A 90 -32.23 -3.61 6.51
N GLY A 91 -32.13 -3.78 7.84
CA GLY A 91 -31.89 -5.09 8.48
C GLY A 91 -30.42 -5.55 8.41
N PRO A 92 -30.10 -6.76 8.88
CA PRO A 92 -28.73 -7.27 8.90
C PRO A 92 -28.19 -7.50 7.48
N LEU A 93 -26.89 -7.21 7.29
CA LEU A 93 -26.17 -7.54 6.06
C LEU A 93 -25.39 -8.84 6.22
N HIS A 94 -25.46 -9.71 5.22
CA HIS A 94 -24.63 -10.90 5.15
C HIS A 94 -23.29 -10.55 4.51
N LEU A 95 -22.21 -10.58 5.30
CA LEU A 95 -20.86 -10.22 4.86
C LEU A 95 -19.97 -11.45 4.66
N THR A 96 -19.08 -11.37 3.68
CA THR A 96 -17.94 -12.29 3.54
C THR A 96 -16.96 -12.10 4.71
N PRO A 97 -16.07 -13.06 5.00
CA PRO A 97 -15.07 -12.91 6.07
C PRO A 97 -14.15 -11.68 5.92
N SER A 98 -13.93 -11.19 4.69
CA SER A 98 -13.14 -9.98 4.42
C SER A 98 -13.96 -8.68 4.47
N GLY A 99 -15.27 -8.75 4.72
CA GLY A 99 -16.16 -7.59 4.86
C GLY A 99 -16.81 -7.11 3.55
N GLY A 100 -16.71 -7.86 2.45
CA GLY A 100 -17.54 -7.64 1.25
C GLY A 100 -18.97 -8.15 1.44
N ILE A 101 -19.92 -7.72 0.60
CA ILE A 101 -21.33 -8.17 0.65
C ILE A 101 -21.44 -9.60 0.09
N ALA A 102 -21.82 -10.57 0.92
CA ALA A 102 -21.99 -11.96 0.51
C ALA A 102 -23.32 -12.21 -0.21
N SER A 103 -24.40 -11.64 0.31
CA SER A 103 -25.73 -11.70 -0.29
C SER A 103 -26.55 -10.50 0.19
N LEU A 104 -27.66 -10.24 -0.51
CA LEU A 104 -28.65 -9.24 -0.14
C LEU A 104 -30.02 -9.92 -0.18
N GLU A 105 -30.87 -9.60 0.79
CA GLU A 105 -32.29 -9.98 0.76
C GLU A 105 -33.03 -9.25 -0.38
N PRO A 106 -34.22 -9.72 -0.81
CA PRO A 106 -35.02 -8.99 -1.78
C PRO A 106 -35.20 -7.53 -1.39
N ASP A 107 -35.05 -6.60 -2.34
CA ASP A 107 -35.14 -5.15 -2.13
C ASP A 107 -34.13 -4.53 -1.13
N GLN A 108 -33.18 -5.31 -0.62
CA GLN A 108 -32.07 -4.84 0.22
C GLN A 108 -30.90 -4.37 -0.65
N TYR A 109 -30.22 -3.32 -0.22
CA TYR A 109 -28.99 -2.82 -0.83
C TYR A 109 -28.03 -2.29 0.24
N ALA A 110 -26.75 -2.18 -0.11
CA ALA A 110 -25.71 -1.73 0.81
C ALA A 110 -25.04 -0.46 0.29
N ASP A 111 -25.01 0.56 1.14
CA ASP A 111 -24.37 1.84 0.86
C ASP A 111 -23.06 1.98 1.64
N THR A 112 -22.09 2.67 1.07
CA THR A 112 -20.90 3.16 1.77
C THR A 112 -20.48 4.49 1.18
N VAL A 113 -19.63 5.22 1.90
CA VAL A 113 -19.13 6.52 1.49
C VAL A 113 -17.65 6.65 1.82
N MET A 114 -16.93 7.37 0.97
CA MET A 114 -15.53 7.76 1.16
C MET A 114 -15.44 9.28 1.05
N PHE A 115 -14.59 9.92 1.86
CA PHE A 115 -14.34 11.37 1.82
C PHE A 115 -15.58 12.26 2.05
N ASP A 116 -16.47 11.86 2.95
CA ASP A 116 -17.65 12.61 3.39
C ASP A 116 -17.28 13.63 4.47
N ASP A 117 -16.37 14.56 4.15
CA ASP A 117 -15.89 15.58 5.08
C ASP A 117 -16.72 16.88 5.06
N GLY A 118 -17.84 16.89 4.31
CA GLY A 118 -18.73 18.03 4.16
C GLY A 118 -18.21 19.15 3.25
N VAL A 119 -17.03 18.99 2.63
CA VAL A 119 -16.41 20.04 1.79
C VAL A 119 -15.96 19.51 0.43
N GLY A 120 -15.46 18.27 0.38
CA GLY A 120 -14.89 17.67 -0.82
C GLY A 120 -13.36 17.75 -0.90
N HIS A 121 -12.65 17.59 0.23
CA HIS A 121 -11.18 17.54 0.19
C HIS A 121 -10.66 16.16 -0.26
N TYR A 122 -10.76 15.86 -1.55
CA TYR A 122 -10.13 14.71 -2.19
C TYR A 122 -9.73 15.01 -3.64
N PRO A 123 -8.79 14.26 -4.23
CA PRO A 123 -8.37 14.51 -5.60
C PRO A 123 -9.52 14.35 -6.60
N SER A 124 -9.62 15.25 -7.58
CA SER A 124 -10.42 15.02 -8.79
C SER A 124 -9.65 14.12 -9.76
N GLY A 125 -10.36 13.53 -10.72
CA GLY A 125 -9.76 12.82 -11.86
C GLY A 125 -10.27 11.39 -12.03
N GLN A 126 -9.48 10.57 -12.75
CA GLN A 126 -9.87 9.19 -13.04
C GLN A 126 -9.48 8.25 -11.90
N TYR A 127 -10.49 7.72 -11.23
CA TYR A 127 -10.35 6.67 -10.24
C TYR A 127 -10.59 5.31 -10.89
N VAL A 128 -9.99 4.27 -10.33
CA VAL A 128 -10.20 2.89 -10.79
C VAL A 128 -10.75 2.06 -9.64
N LEU A 129 -12.00 1.62 -9.78
CA LEU A 129 -12.59 0.63 -8.89
C LEU A 129 -12.17 -0.78 -9.36
N LEU A 130 -11.58 -1.56 -8.47
CA LEU A 130 -11.21 -2.95 -8.69
C LEU A 130 -11.92 -3.84 -7.68
N TYR A 131 -12.52 -4.94 -8.14
CA TYR A 131 -13.22 -5.87 -7.26
C TYR A 131 -13.16 -7.30 -7.81
N ASN A 132 -13.37 -8.29 -6.95
CA ASN A 132 -13.63 -9.67 -7.34
C ASN A 132 -15.11 -9.99 -7.13
N GLY A 133 -15.64 -10.96 -7.86
CA GLY A 133 -17.05 -11.34 -7.79
C GLY A 133 -17.91 -10.64 -8.83
N GLN A 134 -19.22 -10.86 -8.73
CA GLN A 134 -20.22 -10.18 -9.55
C GLN A 134 -21.03 -9.25 -8.66
N ALA A 135 -21.19 -8.00 -9.09
CA ALA A 135 -22.07 -7.04 -8.44
C ALA A 135 -22.59 -5.98 -9.41
N THR A 136 -23.75 -5.43 -9.07
CA THR A 136 -24.30 -4.21 -9.66
C THR A 136 -23.97 -3.05 -8.73
N ILE A 137 -23.12 -2.13 -9.20
CA ILE A 137 -22.57 -1.04 -8.40
C ILE A 137 -22.99 0.30 -9.01
N ASN A 138 -23.55 1.17 -8.17
CA ASN A 138 -23.93 2.54 -8.54
C ASN A 138 -23.19 3.57 -7.69
N PHE A 139 -23.12 4.79 -8.20
CA PHE A 139 -22.59 5.96 -7.50
C PHE A 139 -23.68 7.01 -7.38
N LEU A 140 -23.80 7.63 -6.22
CA LEU A 140 -24.86 8.59 -5.89
C LEU A 140 -24.30 10.01 -5.73
N PHE A 141 -25.20 11.00 -5.74
CA PHE A 141 -24.90 12.41 -5.43
C PHE A 141 -23.88 13.11 -6.36
N GLY A 142 -23.52 12.48 -7.49
CA GLY A 142 -22.84 13.14 -8.60
C GLY A 142 -21.32 13.33 -8.45
N SER A 143 -20.70 12.87 -7.36
CA SER A 143 -19.25 12.95 -7.18
C SER A 143 -18.46 11.97 -8.05
N ALA A 144 -19.09 10.88 -8.50
CA ALA A 144 -18.47 9.90 -9.38
C ALA A 144 -19.44 9.48 -10.51
N SER A 145 -18.93 9.46 -11.74
CA SER A 145 -19.63 8.96 -12.92
C SER A 145 -18.83 7.87 -13.60
N VAL A 146 -19.49 6.78 -14.01
CA VAL A 146 -18.85 5.65 -14.70
C VAL A 146 -18.45 6.07 -16.12
N VAL A 147 -17.15 5.95 -16.43
CA VAL A 147 -16.58 6.20 -17.77
C VAL A 147 -16.54 4.90 -18.57
N SER A 148 -16.11 3.81 -17.95
CA SER A 148 -16.11 2.48 -18.56
C SER A 148 -16.19 1.39 -17.49
N GLN A 149 -16.70 0.23 -17.87
CA GLN A 149 -16.85 -0.91 -16.98
C GLN A 149 -16.61 -2.21 -17.73
N THR A 150 -15.84 -3.10 -17.10
CA THR A 150 -15.70 -4.51 -17.43
C THR A 150 -15.87 -5.33 -16.13
N PRO A 151 -16.14 -6.64 -16.19
CA PRO A 151 -16.21 -7.46 -14.98
C PRO A 151 -14.99 -7.24 -14.07
N GLY A 152 -15.24 -6.85 -12.81
CA GLY A 152 -14.20 -6.61 -11.80
C GLY A 152 -13.43 -5.30 -11.90
N ARG A 153 -13.76 -4.41 -12.86
CA ARG A 153 -13.07 -3.13 -13.05
C ARG A 153 -14.00 -2.04 -13.57
N MET A 154 -14.02 -0.88 -12.90
CA MET A 154 -14.71 0.33 -13.38
C MET A 154 -13.74 1.51 -13.39
N VAL A 155 -13.78 2.32 -14.44
CA VAL A 155 -13.12 3.64 -14.47
C VAL A 155 -14.18 4.68 -14.16
N LEU A 156 -13.89 5.52 -13.18
CA LEU A 156 -14.78 6.57 -12.71
C LEU A 156 -14.14 7.92 -12.97
N ASN A 157 -14.91 8.87 -13.49
CA ASN A 157 -14.56 10.28 -13.44
C ASN A 157 -15.09 10.85 -12.12
N VAL A 158 -14.19 11.32 -11.27
CA VAL A 158 -14.51 11.85 -9.95
C VAL A 158 -14.32 13.37 -9.92
N VAL A 159 -15.37 14.06 -9.47
CA VAL A 159 -15.38 15.49 -9.19
C VAL A 159 -15.70 15.66 -7.70
N PRO A 160 -14.84 16.31 -6.90
CA PRO A 160 -15.07 16.44 -5.48
C PRO A 160 -16.35 17.21 -5.16
N GLN A 161 -17.12 16.64 -4.22
CA GLN A 161 -18.37 17.17 -3.69
C GLN A 161 -18.38 17.01 -2.18
N ALA A 162 -19.14 17.87 -1.50
CA ALA A 162 -19.34 17.85 -0.06
C ALA A 162 -19.87 16.50 0.47
N SER A 163 -20.62 15.75 -0.35
CA SER A 163 -21.21 14.45 0.00
C SER A 163 -20.23 13.26 -0.06
N GLY A 164 -18.97 13.50 -0.41
CA GLY A 164 -18.00 12.44 -0.68
C GLY A 164 -18.36 11.57 -1.89
N ILE A 165 -17.65 10.45 -2.04
CA ILE A 165 -17.89 9.42 -3.05
C ILE A 165 -18.82 8.37 -2.45
N PHE A 166 -20.10 8.44 -2.83
CA PHE A 166 -21.13 7.56 -2.30
C PHE A 166 -21.34 6.38 -3.25
N MET A 167 -21.11 5.16 -2.76
CA MET A 167 -21.17 3.93 -3.54
C MET A 167 -22.27 3.01 -3.00
N ARG A 168 -23.06 2.44 -3.91
CA ARG A 168 -24.14 1.51 -3.62
C ARG A 168 -23.91 0.17 -4.31
N ILE A 169 -24.05 -0.92 -3.57
CA ILE A 169 -24.18 -2.27 -4.13
C ILE A 169 -25.66 -2.63 -4.14
N LEU A 170 -26.21 -2.78 -5.34
CA LEU A 170 -27.63 -3.13 -5.56
C LEU A 170 -27.85 -4.65 -5.63
N ALA A 171 -26.84 -5.40 -6.07
CA ALA A 171 -26.92 -6.84 -6.21
C ALA A 171 -25.52 -7.45 -6.19
N THR A 172 -25.43 -8.71 -5.76
CA THR A 172 -24.24 -9.55 -5.86
C THR A 172 -24.66 -11.00 -6.08
N ASP A 173 -23.84 -11.80 -6.77
CA ASP A 173 -24.08 -13.25 -6.90
C ASP A 173 -23.63 -13.96 -5.62
N PRO A 174 -24.50 -14.66 -4.86
CA PRO A 174 -24.09 -15.39 -3.66
C PRO A 174 -23.08 -16.51 -3.92
N ASN A 175 -23.03 -17.06 -5.14
CA ASN A 175 -22.04 -18.06 -5.53
C ASN A 175 -20.70 -17.44 -5.95
N ASN A 176 -20.67 -16.13 -6.21
CA ASN A 176 -19.46 -15.39 -6.53
C ASN A 176 -19.54 -13.95 -5.97
N PRO A 177 -19.54 -13.80 -4.64
CA PRO A 177 -19.88 -12.54 -4.01
C PRO A 177 -18.81 -11.48 -4.21
N VAL A 178 -19.24 -10.22 -4.23
CA VAL A 178 -18.36 -9.07 -4.35
C VAL A 178 -17.46 -8.94 -3.12
N ARG A 179 -16.15 -8.83 -3.39
CA ARG A 179 -15.10 -8.79 -2.36
C ARG A 179 -13.85 -8.13 -2.90
N ASN A 180 -12.90 -7.85 -2.02
CA ASN A 180 -11.61 -7.20 -2.36
C ASN A 180 -11.80 -5.92 -3.18
N ILE A 181 -12.81 -5.13 -2.78
CA ILE A 181 -13.13 -3.85 -3.38
C ILE A 181 -12.02 -2.87 -3.03
N ARG A 182 -11.49 -2.20 -4.04
CA ARG A 182 -10.46 -1.16 -3.94
C ARG A 182 -10.87 -0.01 -4.84
N LEU A 183 -10.77 1.22 -4.36
CA LEU A 183 -11.03 2.41 -5.15
C LEU A 183 -9.73 3.20 -5.26
N ILE A 184 -9.00 2.98 -6.34
CA ILE A 184 -7.65 3.49 -6.50
C ILE A 184 -7.69 4.93 -7.02
N MET A 185 -7.00 5.82 -6.30
CA MET A 185 -6.83 7.22 -6.64
C MET A 185 -6.10 7.42 -7.99
N PRO A 186 -6.26 8.58 -8.64
CA PRO A 186 -5.63 8.89 -9.92
C PRO A 186 -4.11 8.71 -9.88
N GLY A 187 -3.57 7.98 -10.86
CA GLY A 187 -2.13 7.75 -11.00
C GLY A 187 -1.55 6.56 -10.23
N PHE A 188 -2.34 5.88 -9.38
CA PHE A 188 -1.82 4.82 -8.50
C PHE A 188 -2.22 3.38 -8.87
N GLU A 189 -2.97 3.16 -9.96
CA GLU A 189 -3.44 1.80 -10.36
C GLU A 189 -2.29 0.78 -10.48
N LYS A 190 -1.11 1.21 -10.92
CA LYS A 190 0.06 0.34 -11.10
C LYS A 190 0.86 0.11 -9.81
N THR A 191 0.71 0.96 -8.80
CA THR A 191 1.60 1.01 -7.63
C THR A 191 0.89 0.80 -6.30
N TYR A 192 -0.45 0.86 -6.22
CA TYR A 192 -1.18 0.82 -4.94
C TYR A 192 -0.85 -0.38 -4.04
N LYS A 193 -0.40 -1.50 -4.60
CA LYS A 193 0.03 -2.68 -3.83
C LYS A 193 1.39 -2.50 -3.15
N THR A 194 2.32 -1.83 -3.81
CA THR A 194 3.70 -1.66 -3.34
C THR A 194 3.94 -0.30 -2.67
N GLN A 195 3.14 0.70 -3.03
CA GLN A 195 3.14 2.05 -2.48
C GLN A 195 1.72 2.40 -2.02
N PRO A 196 1.25 1.82 -0.90
CA PRO A 196 -0.14 1.96 -0.48
C PRO A 196 -0.44 3.34 0.12
N PHE A 197 0.58 4.11 0.52
CA PHE A 197 0.40 5.42 1.14
C PHE A 197 0.39 6.55 0.12
N HIS A 198 -0.46 7.55 0.35
CA HIS A 198 -0.46 8.73 -0.52
C HIS A 198 0.83 9.55 -0.33
N PRO A 199 1.50 10.02 -1.39
CA PRO A 199 2.76 10.77 -1.27
C PRO A 199 2.67 12.03 -0.39
N LEU A 200 1.56 12.78 -0.47
CA LEU A 200 1.37 13.96 0.38
C LEU A 200 1.24 13.62 1.87
N PHE A 201 0.70 12.44 2.20
CA PHE A 201 0.63 11.96 3.57
C PHE A 201 2.03 11.63 4.09
N LEU A 202 2.81 10.87 3.31
CA LEU A 202 4.21 10.58 3.64
C LEU A 202 5.05 11.86 3.78
N GLN A 203 4.90 12.81 2.86
CA GLN A 203 5.61 14.08 2.89
C GLN A 203 5.33 14.85 4.19
N ARG A 204 4.07 14.93 4.62
CA ARG A 204 3.67 15.60 5.87
C ARG A 204 4.27 14.92 7.09
N LEU A 205 4.33 13.59 7.10
CA LEU A 205 4.85 12.82 8.22
C LEU A 205 6.37 12.70 8.26
N SER A 206 7.07 12.94 7.14
CA SER A 206 8.52 12.73 7.02
C SER A 206 9.38 13.50 8.02
N LYS A 207 8.84 14.54 8.67
CA LYS A 207 9.52 15.37 9.67
C LYS A 207 9.44 14.82 11.09
N PHE A 208 8.60 13.82 11.36
CA PHE A 208 8.40 13.28 12.72
C PHE A 208 9.22 12.01 12.91
N LYS A 209 9.92 11.91 14.04
CA LYS A 209 10.71 10.71 14.35
C LYS A 209 9.91 9.63 15.05
N THR A 210 8.83 10.00 15.74
CA THR A 210 7.92 9.04 16.39
C THR A 210 6.50 9.26 15.88
N ILE A 211 5.84 8.18 15.47
CA ILE A 211 4.46 8.19 15.02
C ILE A 211 3.65 7.35 15.98
N ARG A 212 2.72 7.99 16.67
CA ARG A 212 1.78 7.32 17.55
C ARG A 212 0.54 6.87 16.79
N PHE A 213 0.19 5.60 16.93
CA PHE A 213 -0.87 4.93 16.20
C PHE A 213 -2.16 4.72 17.01
N MET A 214 -2.28 5.24 18.22
CA MET A 214 -3.40 4.94 19.13
C MET A 214 -4.80 5.04 18.46
N ASP A 215 -5.09 6.15 17.79
CA ASP A 215 -6.39 6.31 17.09
C ASP A 215 -6.43 5.54 15.76
N TRP A 216 -5.28 5.36 15.09
CA TRP A 216 -5.17 4.54 13.88
C TRP A 216 -5.47 3.07 14.13
N MET A 217 -4.95 2.53 15.23
CA MET A 217 -5.14 1.16 15.66
C MET A 217 -6.52 0.94 16.29
N ASN A 218 -7.27 2.01 16.55
CA ASN A 218 -8.54 1.99 17.26
C ASN A 218 -8.42 1.28 18.63
N THR A 219 -7.41 1.66 19.41
CA THR A 219 -7.07 0.99 20.68
C THR A 219 -8.05 1.32 21.80
N ASN A 220 -8.57 2.55 21.84
CA ASN A 220 -9.50 2.97 22.89
C ASN A 220 -10.84 2.24 22.75
N ASN A 221 -11.33 1.68 23.86
CA ASN A 221 -12.59 0.92 23.91
C ASN A 221 -12.67 -0.22 22.88
N SER A 222 -11.52 -0.77 22.48
CA SER A 222 -11.47 -1.89 21.54
C SER A 222 -12.08 -3.14 22.16
N ASN A 223 -13.00 -3.78 21.44
CA ASN A 223 -13.56 -5.08 21.81
C ASN A 223 -12.69 -6.25 21.34
N ILE A 224 -11.57 -5.98 20.67
CA ILE A 224 -10.65 -7.01 20.18
C ILE A 224 -9.92 -7.61 21.38
N SER A 225 -10.06 -8.93 21.55
CA SER A 225 -9.47 -9.69 22.65
C SER A 225 -8.55 -10.83 22.18
N LYS A 226 -8.69 -11.26 20.91
CA LYS A 226 -7.91 -12.35 20.31
C LYS A 226 -7.17 -11.88 19.07
N TRP A 227 -6.01 -12.47 18.81
CA TRP A 227 -5.22 -12.17 17.61
C TRP A 227 -5.99 -12.35 16.30
N SER A 228 -6.90 -13.33 16.23
CA SER A 228 -7.72 -13.60 15.05
C SER A 228 -8.79 -12.53 14.76
N GLU A 229 -9.09 -11.65 15.71
CA GLU A 229 -10.14 -10.63 15.58
C GLU A 229 -9.63 -9.31 14.97
N ARG A 230 -8.30 -9.16 14.84
CA ARG A 230 -7.64 -7.95 14.35
C ARG A 230 -7.98 -7.65 12.89
N PRO A 231 -7.90 -6.37 12.47
CA PRO A 231 -7.87 -6.04 11.05
C PRO A 231 -6.64 -6.64 10.35
N THR A 232 -6.82 -7.03 9.10
CA THR A 232 -5.76 -7.54 8.22
C THR A 232 -5.67 -6.68 6.96
N LEU A 233 -4.65 -6.89 6.13
CA LEU A 233 -4.55 -6.19 4.83
C LEU A 233 -5.78 -6.43 3.93
N ASN A 234 -6.49 -7.53 4.13
CA ASN A 234 -7.69 -7.91 3.38
C ASN A 234 -8.99 -7.32 3.95
N SER A 235 -8.96 -6.64 5.10
CA SER A 235 -10.13 -5.93 5.64
C SER A 235 -10.64 -4.92 4.60
N ALA A 236 -11.94 -4.92 4.33
CA ALA A 236 -12.57 -4.02 3.38
C ALA A 236 -12.26 -2.55 3.68
N THR A 237 -12.44 -2.13 4.94
CA THR A 237 -12.12 -0.80 5.45
C THR A 237 -11.27 -0.89 6.72
N PHE A 238 -10.51 0.17 7.02
CA PHE A 238 -9.84 0.37 8.30
C PHE A 238 -10.59 1.30 9.26
N ALA A 239 -11.75 1.82 8.86
CA ALA A 239 -12.57 2.70 9.70
C ALA A 239 -13.33 1.97 10.82
N ASP A 240 -13.47 0.64 10.73
CA ASP A 240 -14.22 -0.17 11.69
C ASP A 240 -13.32 -0.63 12.87
N LYS A 241 -12.36 -1.50 12.58
CA LYS A 241 -11.50 -2.16 13.58
C LYS A 241 -10.12 -1.53 13.72
N GLY A 242 -9.91 -0.37 13.09
CA GLY A 242 -8.60 0.26 12.96
C GLY A 242 -7.76 -0.29 11.81
N VAL A 243 -6.58 0.28 11.68
CA VAL A 243 -5.58 -0.03 10.66
C VAL A 243 -4.81 -1.30 11.04
N ALA A 244 -4.59 -2.18 10.07
CA ALA A 244 -3.82 -3.41 10.26
C ALA A 244 -2.38 -3.12 10.74
N LEU A 245 -1.87 -3.97 11.64
CA LEU A 245 -0.50 -3.88 12.16
C LEU A 245 0.55 -3.87 11.05
N GLU A 246 0.34 -4.71 10.02
CA GLU A 246 1.22 -4.78 8.84
C GLU A 246 1.30 -3.42 8.11
N THR A 247 0.19 -2.69 8.05
CA THR A 247 0.15 -1.34 7.47
C THR A 247 0.89 -0.33 8.34
N MET A 248 0.72 -0.37 9.67
CA MET A 248 1.41 0.55 10.58
C MET A 248 2.94 0.34 10.56
N ILE A 249 3.37 -0.93 10.55
CA ILE A 249 4.78 -1.30 10.40
C ILE A 249 5.32 -0.83 9.05
N ASN A 250 4.56 -1.00 7.96
CA ASN A 250 4.97 -0.51 6.64
C ASN A 250 5.12 1.02 6.63
N LEU A 251 4.23 1.77 7.27
CA LEU A 251 4.35 3.23 7.36
C LEU A 251 5.62 3.64 8.13
N ALA A 252 5.86 3.03 9.29
CA ALA A 252 7.03 3.30 10.11
C ALA A 252 8.33 3.01 9.36
N ASN A 253 8.39 1.86 8.66
CA ASN A 253 9.53 1.48 7.82
C ASN A 253 9.72 2.46 6.65
N THR A 254 8.63 2.87 5.98
CA THR A 254 8.68 3.83 4.86
C THR A 254 9.23 5.19 5.30
N LEU A 255 8.89 5.63 6.51
CA LEU A 255 9.30 6.94 7.05
C LEU A 255 10.56 6.89 7.90
N HIS A 256 11.11 5.70 8.16
CA HIS A 256 12.20 5.47 9.12
C HIS A 256 11.90 6.10 10.50
N ALA A 257 10.63 6.00 10.91
CA ALA A 257 10.10 6.54 12.14
C ALA A 257 9.87 5.43 13.17
N ASN A 258 9.94 5.78 14.46
CA ASN A 258 9.61 4.90 15.57
C ASN A 258 8.09 4.75 15.68
N PRO A 259 7.55 3.52 15.63
CA PRO A 259 6.14 3.29 15.92
C PRO A 259 5.89 3.37 17.43
N TRP A 260 4.83 4.08 17.84
CA TRP A 260 4.32 4.12 19.22
C TRP A 260 2.85 3.72 19.29
#